data_AF-A0A7K0YZU5-F1
#
_entry.id   AF-A0A7K0YZU5-F1
#
_cell.length_a   1.000
_cell.length_b   1.000
_cell.length_c   1.000
_cell.angle_alpha   90.00
_cell.angle_beta   90.00
_cell.angle_gamma   90.00
#
_symmetry.space_group_name_H-M   'P 1'
#
loop_
_entity.id
_entity.type
_entity.pdbx_description
1 polymer ?
#
loop_
_entity_poly.entity_id
_entity_poly.type
_entity_poly.pdbx_seq_one_letter_code
_entity_poly.pdbx_strand_id
1 'polypeptide(L)' 'TVRVVPKQEDEFTCSRCFLVHHASQLAKGEGAKAVCKDCA' A
#
# COMPACT_ATOMS: atom_id res chain seq x y z
N THR A 1 20.70 -0.49 -17.61
CA THR A 1 19.98 -1.67 -17.06
C THR A 1 18.88 -1.16 -16.16
N VAL A 2 17.65 -1.70 -16.27
CA VAL A 2 16.54 -1.27 -15.41
C VAL A 2 16.74 -1.89 -14.03
N ARG A 3 16.81 -1.07 -12.98
CA ARG A 3 16.89 -1.55 -11.60
C ARG A 3 15.48 -1.80 -11.09
N VAL A 4 15.12 -3.06 -10.90
CA VAL A 4 13.87 -3.43 -10.24
C VAL A 4 14.11 -3.36 -8.74
N VAL A 5 13.45 -2.44 -8.05
CA VAL A 5 13.44 -2.40 -6.59
C VAL A 5 12.29 -3.30 -6.13
N PRO A 6 12.56 -4.35 -5.34
CA PRO A 6 11.50 -5.19 -4.80
C PRO A 6 10.59 -4.34 -3.91
N LYS A 7 9.31 -4.70 -3.86
CA LYS A 7 8.31 -4.10 -2.98
C LYS A 7 8.88 -4.03 -1.56
N GLN A 8 9.00 -2.83 -1.00
CA GLN A 8 9.46 -2.64 0.37
C GLN A 8 8.43 -3.25 1.33
N GLU A 9 8.88 -3.85 2.43
CA GLU A 9 8.00 -4.50 3.42
C GLU A 9 6.97 -3.53 4.00
N ASP A 10 7.34 -2.25 4.07
CA ASP A 10 6.51 -1.18 4.64
C ASP A 10 5.62 -0.47 3.63
N GLU A 11 5.43 -0.98 2.41
CA GLU A 11 4.53 -0.38 1.42
C GLU A 11 3.30 -1.25 1.17
N PHE A 12 2.16 -0.63 0.89
CA PHE A 12 0.94 -1.32 0.46
C PHE A 12 0.19 -0.53 -0.61
N THR A 13 -0.60 -1.23 -1.42
CA THR A 13 -1.49 -0.61 -2.41
C THR A 13 -2.88 -0.53 -1.82
N CYS A 14 -3.45 0.67 -1.75
CA CYS A 14 -4.82 0.84 -1.27
C CYS A 14 -5.81 0.25 -2.29
N SER A 15 -6.68 -0.65 -1.85
CA SER A 15 -7.71 -1.28 -2.67
C SER A 15 -8.83 -0.34 -3.15
N ARG A 16 -8.89 0.89 -2.61
CA ARG A 16 -9.95 1.86 -2.90
C ARG A 16 -9.52 2.97 -3.86
N CYS A 17 -8.32 3.53 -3.66
CA CYS A 17 -7.75 4.57 -4.54
C CYS A 17 -6.64 4.06 -5.46
N PHE A 18 -6.20 2.80 -5.31
CA PHE A 18 -5.16 2.15 -6.12
C PHE A 18 -3.78 2.81 -6.06
N LEU A 19 -3.54 3.70 -5.09
CA LEU A 19 -2.24 4.32 -4.84
C LEU A 19 -1.39 3.48 -3.87
N VAL A 20 -0.07 3.62 -4.00
CA VAL A 20 0.90 3.02 -3.07
C VAL A 20 1.12 3.96 -1.90
N HIS A 21 1.00 3.42 -0.69
CA HIS A 21 1.20 4.15 0.55
C HIS A 21 2.14 3.37 1.48
N HIS A 22 2.74 4.07 2.42
CA HIS A 22 3.49 3.44 3.51
C HIS A 22 2.54 2.76 4.51
N ALA A 23 2.96 1.67 5.16
CA ALA A 23 2.20 0.87 6.10
C ALA A 23 1.67 1.68 7.28
N SER A 24 2.34 2.78 7.64
CA SER A 24 1.85 3.76 8.62
C SER A 24 0.51 4.44 8.23
N GLN A 25 0.15 4.42 6.95
CA GLN A 25 -1.11 4.93 6.42
C GLN A 25 -2.18 3.84 6.27
N LEU A 26 -1.91 2.60 6.66
CA LEU A 26 -2.90 1.54 6.69
C LEU A 26 -3.97 1.87 7.75
N ALA A 27 -5.24 1.83 7.35
CA ALA A 27 -6.36 2.04 8.27
C ALA A 27 -7.07 0.73 8.62
N LYS A 28 -7.35 -0.09 7.62
CA LYS A 28 -8.02 -1.39 7.80
C LYS A 28 -7.70 -2.35 6.67
N GLY A 29 -7.81 -3.64 6.95
CA GLY A 29 -7.56 -4.73 6.01
C GLY A 29 -6.08 -5.06 5.85
N GLU A 30 -5.81 -6.17 5.16
CA GLU A 30 -4.46 -6.70 4.95
C GLU A 30 -4.29 -7.14 3.49
N GLY A 31 -3.07 -7.04 2.97
CA GLY A 31 -2.73 -7.44 1.61
C GLY A 31 -3.62 -6.77 0.55
N ALA A 32 -4.34 -7.58 -0.23
CA ALA A 32 -5.22 -7.10 -1.30
C ALA A 32 -6.47 -6.34 -0.83
N LYS A 33 -6.81 -6.43 0.46
CA LYS A 33 -7.96 -5.72 1.06
C LYS A 33 -7.53 -4.51 1.88
N ALA A 34 -6.26 -4.12 1.82
CA ALA A 34 -5.73 -2.99 2.55
C ALA A 34 -6.37 -1.67 2.07
N VAL A 35 -6.75 -0.81 3.01
CA VAL A 35 -7.34 0.51 2.76
C VAL A 35 -6.55 1.57 3.51
N CYS A 36 -6.20 2.67 2.84
CA CYS A 36 -5.48 3.79 3.45
C CYS A 36 -6.39 4.68 4.31
N LYS A 37 -5.78 5.46 5.22
CA LYS A 37 -6.48 6.40 6.13
C LYS A 37 -7.38 7.41 5.43
N ASP A 38 -7.01 7.89 4.25
CA ASP A 38 -7.84 8.83 3.49
C ASP A 38 -9.08 8.18 2.87
N CYS A 39 -9.04 6.85 2.68
CA CYS A 39 -10.12 6.06 2.07
C CYS A 39 -10.98 5.30 3.09
N ALA A 40 -10.62 5.37 4.37
CA ALA A 40 -11.17 4.53 5.44
C ALA A 40 -12.62 4.86 5.78
#